data_AF-A0A820TPH1-F1
#
_entry.id   AF-A0A820TPH1-F1
#
_cell.length_a   1.000
_cell.length_b   1.000
_cell.length_c   1.000
_cell.angle_alpha   90.00
_cell.angle_beta   90.00
_cell.angle_gamma   90.00
#
_symmetry.space_group_name_H-M   'P 1'
#
loop_
_entity.id
_entity.type
_entity.pdbx_description
1 polymer ?
#
loop_
_entity_poly.entity_id
_entity_poly.type
_entity_poly.pdbx_seq_one_letter_code
_entity_poly.pdbx_strand_id
1 'polypeptide(L)'
;MDCLSYPASDSGPNQITGVAVGLTSGDGGRIGQSYLFNTTSSYFQITGLVLVGQSYSPFSFAMWLRPILSVTSGGTILHISSNANGTG
;
A
#
# COMPACT_ATOMS: atom_id res chain seq x y z
N MET A 1 14.03 -13.10 6.09
CA MET A 1 13.15 -12.09 6.69
C MET A 1 13.98 -10.84 6.89
N ASP A 2 13.66 -9.77 6.19
CA ASP A 2 14.23 -8.45 6.48
C ASP A 2 13.55 -7.91 7.75
N CYS A 3 14.33 -7.44 8.72
CA CYS A 3 13.84 -6.86 9.98
C CYS A 3 12.93 -5.63 9.78
N LEU A 4 12.85 -5.10 8.57
CA LEU A 4 12.03 -3.93 8.22
C LEU A 4 10.68 -4.28 7.59
N SER A 5 10.36 -5.57 7.41
CA SER A 5 9.12 -6.05 6.79
C SER A 5 8.23 -6.80 7.78
N TYR A 6 6.92 -6.54 7.75
CA TYR A 6 5.93 -7.29 8.53
C TYR A 6 4.62 -7.52 7.76
N PRO A 7 3.87 -8.60 8.07
CA PRO A 7 2.60 -8.86 7.42
C PRO A 7 1.53 -7.87 7.88
N ALA A 8 0.70 -7.43 6.93
CA ALA A 8 -0.47 -6.62 7.18
C ALA A 8 -1.73 -7.44 6.90
N SER A 9 -2.51 -7.69 7.96
CA SER A 9 -3.73 -8.48 7.85
C SER A 9 -4.86 -7.64 7.25
N ASP A 10 -5.52 -8.18 6.23
CA ASP A 10 -6.78 -7.65 5.73
C ASP A 10 -7.91 -7.96 6.73
N SER A 11 -8.81 -6.98 6.90
CA SER A 11 -10.04 -7.11 7.70
C SER A 11 -11.26 -7.40 6.81
N GLY A 12 -11.09 -7.42 5.49
CA GLY A 12 -12.09 -7.74 4.50
C GLY A 12 -12.26 -9.25 4.27
N PRO A 13 -13.28 -9.63 3.48
CA PRO A 13 -13.63 -11.04 3.26
C PRO A 13 -12.61 -11.80 2.40
N ASN A 14 -11.73 -11.11 1.67
CA ASN A 14 -10.76 -11.73 0.78
C ASN A 14 -9.47 -12.16 1.49
N GLN A 15 -9.28 -11.76 2.76
CA GLN A 15 -8.15 -12.17 3.60
C GLN A 15 -6.77 -11.96 2.92
N ILE A 16 -6.63 -10.89 2.15
CA ILE A 16 -5.40 -10.61 1.41
C ILE A 16 -4.32 -10.17 2.40
N THR A 17 -3.25 -10.97 2.53
CA THR A 17 -2.12 -10.57 3.39
C THR A 17 -1.19 -9.63 2.63
N GLY A 18 -1.09 -8.39 3.11
CA GLY A 18 -0.14 -7.40 2.60
C GLY A 18 1.23 -7.52 3.26
N VAL A 19 2.19 -6.81 2.68
CA VAL A 19 3.55 -6.64 3.21
C VAL A 19 3.79 -5.15 3.41
N ALA A 20 4.08 -4.77 4.65
CA ALA A 20 4.51 -3.43 5.01
C ALA A 20 6.04 -3.42 5.13
N VAL A 21 6.72 -2.57 4.37
CA VAL A 21 8.19 -2.44 4.36
C VAL A 21 8.58 -1.02 4.74
N GLY A 22 9.40 -0.88 5.79
CA GLY A 22 9.90 0.43 6.24
C GLY A 22 8.79 1.36 6.76
N LEU A 23 7.66 0.79 7.18
CA LEU A 23 6.48 1.52 7.70
C LEU A 23 6.41 1.42 9.22
N THR A 24 6.12 2.53 9.88
CA THR A 24 5.81 2.54 11.32
C THR A 24 4.31 2.80 11.54
N SER A 25 3.81 2.48 12.75
CA SER A 25 2.48 2.94 13.16
C SER A 25 2.45 4.47 13.16
N GLY A 26 1.47 5.07 12.48
CA GLY A 26 1.24 6.51 12.56
C GLY A 26 0.50 6.91 13.83
N ASP A 27 0.44 8.23 14.08
CA ASP A 27 -0.25 8.83 15.23
C ASP A 27 -1.79 8.82 15.10
N GLY A 28 -2.35 7.83 14.40
CA GLY A 28 -3.75 7.75 14.02
C GLY A 28 -4.01 8.10 12.55
N GLY A 29 -5.01 7.44 11.97
CA GLY A 29 -5.51 7.69 10.63
C GLY A 29 -6.73 8.59 10.61
N ARG A 30 -7.30 8.83 9.43
CA ARG A 30 -8.62 9.49 9.32
C ARG A 30 -9.68 8.75 10.14
N ILE A 31 -9.59 7.42 10.19
CA ILE A 31 -10.37 6.53 11.04
C ILE A 31 -9.40 5.48 11.57
N GLY A 32 -9.30 5.31 12.90
CA GLY A 32 -8.47 4.27 13.52
C GLY A 32 -6.97 4.43 13.27
N GLN A 33 -6.32 3.37 12.81
CA GLN A 33 -4.87 3.29 12.61
C GLN A 33 -4.42 3.77 11.22
N SER A 34 -3.14 4.11 11.08
CA SER A 34 -2.53 4.49 9.80
C SER A 34 -1.09 3.98 9.72
N TYR A 35 -0.59 3.88 8.48
CA TYR A 35 0.83 3.70 8.23
C TYR A 35 1.52 5.04 8.06
N LEU A 36 2.69 5.17 8.70
CA LEU A 36 3.58 6.29 8.53
C LEU A 36 4.75 5.89 7.61
N PHE A 37 4.90 6.65 6.53
CA PHE A 37 5.96 6.51 5.52
C PHE A 37 7.05 7.54 5.82
N ASN A 38 8.02 7.19 6.67
CA ASN A 38 9.06 8.11 7.16
C ASN A 38 10.50 7.62 6.88
N THR A 39 10.65 6.53 6.12
CA THR A 39 11.96 6.00 5.70
C THR A 39 12.16 6.21 4.21
N THR A 40 13.42 6.20 3.76
CA THR A 40 13.81 6.42 2.35
C THR A 40 13.25 5.36 1.40
N SER A 41 13.05 4.13 1.88
CA SER A 41 12.41 3.04 1.14
C SER A 41 11.24 2.50 1.96
N SER A 42 10.08 3.12 1.80
CA SER A 42 8.84 2.72 2.46
C SER A 42 7.74 2.43 1.45
N TYR A 43 7.12 1.26 1.56
CA TYR A 43 5.97 0.90 0.72
C TYR A 43 5.07 -0.11 1.41
N PHE A 44 3.81 -0.08 0.99
CA PHE A 44 2.82 -1.09 1.30
C PHE A 44 2.50 -1.85 0.03
N GLN A 45 2.62 -3.16 0.06
CA GLN A 45 2.38 -4.02 -1.10
C GLN A 45 1.31 -5.05 -0.78
N ILE A 46 0.39 -5.23 -1.72
CA ILE A 46 -0.55 -6.35 -1.75
C ILE A 46 -0.46 -7.04 -3.10
N THR A 47 -0.75 -8.34 -3.11
CA THR A 47 -0.79 -9.18 -4.31
C THR A 47 -2.09 -9.98 -4.33
N GLY A 48 -2.45 -10.54 -5.49
CA GLY A 48 -3.66 -11.36 -5.61
C GLY A 48 -4.95 -10.56 -5.75
N LEU A 49 -4.86 -9.28 -6.14
CA LEU A 49 -6.03 -8.51 -6.59
C LEU A 49 -6.56 -9.12 -7.89
N VAL A 50 -7.67 -9.85 -7.79
CA VAL A 50 -8.34 -10.42 -8.96
C VAL A 50 -8.97 -9.32 -9.80
N LEU A 51 -9.01 -9.52 -11.12
CA LEU A 51 -9.65 -8.64 -12.10
C LEU A 51 -8.96 -7.29 -12.39
N VAL A 52 -7.84 -6.98 -11.74
CA VAL A 52 -7.01 -5.81 -12.11
C VAL A 52 -6.48 -5.98 -13.53
N GLY A 53 -6.69 -4.97 -14.37
CA GLY A 53 -6.24 -4.97 -15.76
C GLY A 53 -7.04 -5.87 -16.71
N GLN A 54 -8.20 -6.40 -16.28
CA GLN A 54 -9.06 -7.21 -17.15
C GLN A 54 -10.12 -6.35 -17.86
N SER A 55 -10.31 -6.62 -19.16
CA SER A 55 -11.37 -5.98 -19.95
C SER A 55 -12.75 -6.21 -19.33
N TYR A 56 -13.59 -5.18 -19.36
CA TYR A 56 -14.96 -5.19 -18.83
C TYR A 56 -15.10 -5.49 -17.33
N SER A 57 -14.01 -5.40 -16.57
CA SER A 57 -14.00 -5.56 -15.11
C SER A 57 -13.56 -4.25 -14.44
N PRO A 58 -14.49 -3.33 -14.15
CA PRO A 58 -14.14 -2.06 -13.51
C PRO A 58 -13.66 -2.30 -12.07
N PHE A 59 -12.67 -1.53 -11.64
CA PHE A 59 -12.14 -1.53 -10.28
C PHE A 59 -11.97 -0.10 -9.77
N SER A 60 -12.00 0.08 -8.45
CA SER A 60 -11.79 1.37 -7.81
C SER A 60 -10.92 1.24 -6.57
N PHE A 61 -10.18 2.29 -6.26
CA PHE A 61 -9.37 2.40 -5.05
C PHE A 61 -9.82 3.64 -4.28
N ALA A 62 -9.94 3.51 -2.97
CA ALA A 62 -10.22 4.61 -2.06
C ALA A 62 -9.23 4.57 -0.90
N MET A 63 -8.59 5.71 -0.62
CA MET A 63 -7.60 5.82 0.46
C MET A 63 -7.61 7.22 1.07
N TRP A 64 -7.22 7.30 2.34
CA TRP A 64 -7.00 8.57 3.04
C TRP A 64 -5.50 8.83 3.13
N LEU A 65 -5.09 10.03 2.70
CA LEU A 65 -3.68 10.45 2.69
C LEU A 65 -3.53 11.72 3.50
N ARG A 66 -2.49 11.79 4.33
CA ARG A 66 -2.09 12.98 5.08
C ARG A 66 -0.62 13.28 4.80
N PRO A 67 -0.30 14.18 3.86
CA PRO A 67 1.07 14.65 3.69
C PRO A 67 1.51 15.40 4.95
N ILE A 68 2.54 14.90 5.62
CA ILE A 68 3.08 15.52 6.86
C ILE A 68 4.38 16.29 6.62
N LEU A 69 5.04 16.06 5.48
CA LEU A 69 6.26 16.73 5.04
C LEU A 69 6.12 17.12 3.57
N SER A 70 6.86 18.13 3.14
CA SER A 70 6.91 18.52 1.74
C SER A 70 7.65 17.46 0.92
N VAL A 71 6.95 16.80 0.00
CA VAL A 71 7.56 15.84 -0.94
C VAL A 71 8.18 16.63 -2.09
N THR A 72 9.49 16.87 -2.03
CA THR A 72 10.18 17.75 -3.00
C THR A 72 10.78 17.03 -4.20
N SER A 73 10.93 15.70 -4.14
CA SER A 73 11.54 14.88 -5.20
C SER A 73 10.55 13.89 -5.85
N GLY A 74 9.25 14.14 -5.69
CA GLY A 74 8.21 13.23 -6.13
C GLY A 74 8.11 11.95 -5.27
N GLY A 75 7.10 11.15 -5.56
CA GLY A 75 6.82 9.89 -4.89
C GLY A 75 5.57 9.26 -5.49
N THR A 76 5.46 7.94 -5.37
CA THR A 76 4.31 7.20 -5.91
C THR A 76 3.28 6.98 -4.82
N ILE A 77 2.07 7.47 -5.04
CA ILE A 77 0.93 7.25 -4.12
C ILE A 77 0.36 5.83 -4.29
N LEU A 78 0.17 5.43 -5.54
CA LEU A 78 -0.37 4.14 -5.91
C LEU A 78 0.29 3.67 -7.20
N HIS A 79 0.85 2.46 -7.16
CA HIS A 79 1.33 1.77 -8.33
C HIS A 79 0.56 0.46 -8.46
N ILE A 80 0.04 0.21 -9.66
CA ILE A 80 -0.73 -0.99 -9.96
C ILE A 80 -0.07 -1.63 -11.17
N SER A 81 0.19 -2.92 -11.06
CA SER A 81 0.75 -3.72 -12.14
C SER A 81 0.10 -5.09 -12.16
N SER A 82 -0.01 -5.66 -13.35
CA SER A 82 -0.46 -7.03 -13.54
C SER A 82 0.57 -8.05 -13.07
N ASN A 83 1.86 -7.68 -13.03
CA ASN A 83 2.95 -8.53 -12.56
C ASN A 83 3.52 -8.07 -11.22
N ALA A 84 4.12 -9.01 -10.47
CA ALA A 84 4.68 -8.76 -9.13
C ALA A 84 5.96 -7.89 -9.12
N ASN A 85 6.58 -7.67 -10.28
CA ASN A 85 7.80 -6.87 -10.45
C ASN A 85 7.51 -5.40 -10.82
N GLY A 86 6.24 -4.97 -10.77
CA GLY A 86 5.87 -3.61 -11.16
C GLY A 86 5.78 -3.37 -12.66
N THR A 87 5.73 -4.42 -13.48
CA THR A 87 5.56 -4.30 -14.94
C THR A 87 4.18 -4.76 -15.38
N GLY A 88 3.71 -4.25 -16.53
CA GLY A 88 2.46 -4.65 -17.18
C GLY A 88 1.27 -3.81 -16.73
#